data_AF-A0AAW8KCR5-F1
#
_entry.id   AF-A0AAW8KCR5-F1
#
_cell.length_a   1.000
_cell.length_b   1.000
_cell.length_c   1.000
_cell.angle_alpha   90.00
_cell.angle_beta   90.00
_cell.angle_gamma   90.00
#
_symmetry.space_group_name_H-M   'P 1'
#
loop_
_entity.id
_entity.type
_entity.pdbx_description
1 polymer ?
#
loop_
_entity_poly.entity_id
_entity_poly.type
_entity_poly.pdbx_seq_one_letter_code
_entity_poly.pdbx_strand_id
1 'polypeptide(L)' 'FQRLDIGDVGDIIHRGGTILKTARSEEFKTEAGLNKAVEQVKKAEFSAIIAIGGDGTLLGCQKLVEKGITVFHLPATID' A
#
# COMPACT_ATOMS: atom_id res chain seq x y z
N PHE A 1 10.29 4.19 -5.06
CA PHE A 1 10.20 2.88 -4.38
C PHE A 1 11.60 2.41 -4.05
N GLN A 2 11.77 1.68 -2.95
CA GLN A 2 13.04 1.04 -2.59
C GLN A 2 12.84 -0.47 -2.64
N ARG A 3 13.79 -1.19 -3.25
CA ARG A 3 13.81 -2.65 -3.26
C ARG A 3 14.19 -3.14 -1.85
N LEU A 4 13.49 -4.17 -1.39
CA LEU A 4 13.81 -4.87 -0.14
C LEU A 4 14.27 -6.28 -0.50
N ASP A 5 15.43 -6.67 0.03
CA ASP A 5 15.96 -8.03 -0.04
C ASP A 5 15.86 -8.70 1.35
N ILE A 6 16.27 -9.97 1.45
CA ILE A 6 16.07 -10.81 2.64
C ILE A 6 16.61 -10.17 3.93
N GLY A 7 17.74 -9.44 3.84
CA GLY A 7 18.34 -8.77 4.98
C GLY A 7 17.53 -7.60 5.53
N ASP A 8 16.76 -6.91 4.68
CA ASP A 8 16.00 -5.70 5.06
C ASP A 8 14.80 -6.02 5.96
N VAL A 9 14.33 -7.28 5.91
CA VAL A 9 13.23 -7.80 6.73
C VAL A 9 13.70 -8.71 7.86
N GLY A 10 15.01 -8.81 8.07
CA GLY A 10 15.59 -9.55 9.18
C GLY A 10 15.31 -8.87 10.52
N ASP A 11 15.06 -9.66 11.55
CA ASP A 11 15.00 -9.19 12.95
C ASP A 11 13.90 -8.14 13.27
N ILE A 12 12.84 -8.08 12.45
CA ILE A 12 11.69 -7.17 12.66
C ILE A 12 10.44 -7.87 13.21
N ILE A 13 10.38 -9.21 13.23
CA ILE A 13 9.18 -9.98 13.62
C ILE A 13 8.70 -9.69 15.05
N HIS A 14 9.62 -9.34 15.94
CA HIS A 14 9.34 -9.05 17.35
C HIS A 14 9.16 -7.54 17.62
N ARG A 15 9.28 -6.68 16.60
CA ARG A 15 9.21 -5.23 16.73
C ARG A 15 7.83 -4.72 16.36
N GLY A 16 7.24 -3.91 17.24
CA GLY A 16 5.99 -3.20 16.94
C GLY A 16 6.18 -2.10 15.88
N GLY A 17 5.08 -1.68 15.27
CA GLY A 17 5.06 -0.64 14.23
C GLY A 17 5.33 -1.20 12.83
N THR A 18 5.80 -0.34 11.91
CA THR A 18 6.11 -0.73 10.53
C THR A 18 7.40 -0.03 10.06
N ILE A 19 8.31 -0.80 9.47
CA ILE A 19 9.54 -0.27 8.86
C ILE A 19 9.28 0.62 7.65
N LEU A 20 8.11 0.47 7.01
CA LEU A 20 7.70 1.25 5.84
C LEU A 20 7.05 2.59 6.22
N LYS A 21 6.79 2.79 7.52
CA LYS A 21 6.04 3.93 8.08
C LYS A 21 4.59 3.96 7.54
N THR A 22 3.81 4.90 8.07
CA THR A 22 2.44 5.14 7.63
C THR A 22 2.16 6.63 7.64
N ALA A 23 1.29 7.09 6.75
CA ALA A 23 0.84 8.47 6.67
C ALA A 23 -0.60 8.51 6.16
N ARG A 24 -1.37 9.51 6.59
CA ARG A 24 -2.69 9.79 6.04
C ARG A 24 -2.53 10.52 4.70
N SER A 25 -3.30 10.11 3.69
CA SER A 25 -3.28 10.74 2.37
C SER A 25 -4.68 11.20 1.97
N GLU A 26 -4.94 12.49 2.13
CA GLU A 26 -6.16 13.12 1.63
C GLU A 26 -6.15 13.23 0.10
N GLU A 27 -4.96 13.42 -0.50
CA GLU A 27 -4.78 13.47 -1.96
C GLU A 27 -5.31 12.18 -2.61
N PHE A 28 -5.06 11.02 -2.00
CA PHE A 28 -5.50 9.72 -2.51
C PHE A 28 -7.03 9.57 -2.58
N LYS A 29 -7.78 10.37 -1.80
CA LYS A 29 -9.25 10.35 -1.87
C LYS A 29 -9.79 11.02 -3.13
N THR A 30 -8.99 11.88 -3.77
CA THR A 30 -9.32 12.57 -5.01
C THR A 30 -9.03 11.71 -6.24
N GLU A 31 -9.73 11.95 -7.34
CA GLU A 31 -9.48 11.23 -8.59
C GLU A 31 -8.07 11.52 -9.15
N ALA A 32 -7.61 12.77 -9.05
CA ALA A 32 -6.26 13.15 -9.48
C ALA A 32 -5.18 12.39 -8.70
N GLY A 33 -5.31 12.29 -7.37
CA GLY A 33 -4.39 11.54 -6.53
C GLY A 33 -4.42 10.04 -6.77
N LEU A 34 -5.61 9.47 -7.00
CA LEU A 34 -5.76 8.06 -7.36
C LEU A 34 -5.09 7.76 -8.71
N ASN A 35 -5.32 8.59 -9.73
CA ASN A 35 -4.70 8.41 -11.05
C ASN A 35 -3.17 8.52 -10.98
N LYS A 36 -2.65 9.45 -10.17
CA LYS A 36 -1.22 9.56 -9.89
C LYS A 36 -0.67 8.29 -9.24
N ALA A 37 -1.38 7.68 -8.29
CA ALA A 37 -0.97 6.42 -7.69
C ALA A 37 -0.95 5.28 -8.72
N VAL A 38 -1.97 5.17 -9.57
CA VAL A 38 -2.02 4.19 -10.67
C VAL A 38 -0.85 4.36 -11.63
N GLU A 39 -0.50 5.59 -11.99
CA GLU A 39 0.66 5.90 -12.84
C GLU A 39 1.96 5.44 -12.18
N GLN A 40 2.17 5.71 -10.89
CA GLN A 40 3.36 5.27 -10.16
C GLN A 40 3.50 3.75 -10.15
N VAL A 41 2.39 3.03 -9.94
CA VAL A 41 2.36 1.55 -9.93
C VAL A 41 2.74 1.00 -11.30
N LYS A 42 2.18 1.56 -12.38
CA LYS A 42 2.51 1.18 -13.76
C LYS A 42 3.96 1.48 -14.12
N LYS A 43 4.45 2.67 -13.74
CA LYS A 43 5.83 3.10 -13.98
C LYS A 43 6.85 2.24 -13.23
N ALA A 44 6.48 1.75 -12.04
CA ALA A 44 7.29 0.83 -11.26
C ALA A 44 7.17 -0.64 -11.70
N GLU A 45 6.32 -0.92 -12.69
CA GLU A 45 6.10 -2.26 -13.26
C GLU A 45 5.68 -3.30 -12.21
N PHE A 46 4.93 -2.87 -11.19
CA PHE A 46 4.43 -3.78 -10.16
C PHE A 46 3.25 -4.59 -10.69
N SER A 47 3.37 -5.92 -10.59
CA SER A 47 2.29 -6.83 -10.99
C SER A 47 1.13 -6.86 -10.00
N ALA A 48 1.42 -6.61 -8.72
CA ALA A 48 0.42 -6.57 -7.65
C ALA A 48 0.90 -5.71 -6.47
N ILE A 49 -0.05 -5.31 -5.62
CA ILE A 49 0.20 -4.58 -4.38
C ILE A 49 -0.33 -5.40 -3.21
N ILE A 50 0.44 -5.49 -2.13
CA ILE A 50 -0.04 -5.98 -0.83
C ILE A 50 -0.21 -4.75 0.06
N ALA A 51 -1.45 -4.46 0.44
CA ALA A 51 -1.79 -3.32 1.29
C ALA A 51 -2.14 -3.81 2.70
N ILE A 52 -1.46 -3.26 3.72
CA ILE A 52 -1.65 -3.62 5.12
C ILE A 52 -2.26 -2.42 5.85
N GLY A 53 -3.42 -2.60 6.48
CA GLY A 53 -4.06 -1.53 7.25
C GLY A 53 -5.52 -1.82 7.62
N GLY A 54 -6.24 -0.79 8.07
CA GLY A 54 -7.66 -0.88 8.42
C GLY A 54 -8.60 -0.47 7.28
N ASP A 55 -9.84 -0.13 7.63
CA ASP A 55 -10.92 0.15 6.67
C ASP A 55 -10.61 1.26 5.66
N GLY A 56 -9.89 2.32 6.08
CA GLY A 56 -9.46 3.38 5.18
C GLY A 56 -8.54 2.86 4.06
N THR A 57 -7.69 1.89 4.37
CA THR A 57 -6.83 1.22 3.39
C THR A 57 -7.67 0.35 2.47
N LEU A 58 -8.64 -0.40 2.99
CA LEU A 58 -9.54 -1.25 2.20
C LEU A 58 -10.28 -0.43 1.13
N LEU A 59 -10.84 0.72 1.49
CA LEU A 59 -11.52 1.63 0.53
C LEU A 59 -10.57 2.10 -0.58
N GLY A 60 -9.31 2.39 -0.23
CA GLY A 60 -8.30 2.76 -1.21
C GLY A 60 -7.94 1.61 -2.16
N CYS A 61 -7.88 0.38 -1.63
CA CYS A 61 -7.64 -0.83 -2.42
C CYS A 61 -8.74 -1.07 -3.44
N GLN A 62 -10.01 -0.92 -3.04
CA GLN A 62 -11.16 -1.08 -3.95
C GLN A 62 -11.06 -0.14 -5.15
N LYS A 63 -10.76 1.13 -4.92
CA LYS A 63 -10.56 2.12 -5.99
C LYS A 63 -9.40 1.78 -6.94
N LEU A 64 -8.32 1.19 -6.42
CA LEU A 64 -7.20 0.73 -7.25
C LEU A 64 -7.60 -0.47 -8.11
N VAL A 65 -8.36 -1.41 -7.55
CA VAL A 65 -8.89 -2.57 -8.28
C VAL A 65 -9.83 -2.14 -9.41
N GLU A 66 -10.71 -1.18 -9.16
CA GLU A 66 -11.58 -0.58 -10.19
C GLU A 66 -10.77 0.05 -11.35
N LYS A 67 -9.55 0.53 -11.08
CA LYS A 67 -8.62 1.07 -12.09
C LYS A 67 -7.72 0.00 -12.72
N GLY A 68 -7.99 -1.28 -12.45
CA GLY A 68 -7.29 -2.42 -13.04
C GLY A 68 -5.98 -2.80 -12.36
N ILE A 69 -5.74 -2.34 -11.13
CA ILE A 69 -4.56 -2.74 -10.35
C ILE A 69 -4.91 -3.96 -9.48
N THR A 70 -4.10 -5.01 -9.55
CA THR A 70 -4.26 -6.16 -8.65
C THR A 70 -3.78 -5.80 -7.25
N VAL A 71 -4.67 -5.89 -6.27
CA VAL A 71 -4.37 -5.57 -4.86
C VAL A 71 -4.86 -6.67 -3.93
N PHE A 72 -4.02 -7.06 -2.98
CA PHE A 72 -4.36 -7.92 -1.85
C PHE A 72 -4.36 -7.08 -0.58
N HIS A 73 -5.48 -7.09 0.15
CA HIS A 73 -5.60 -6.37 1.41
C HIS A 73 -5.40 -7.30 2.61
N LEU A 74 -4.53 -6.91 3.54
CA LEU A 74 -4.29 -7.59 4.80
C LEU A 74 -4.80 -6.69 5.94
N PRO A 75 -5.92 -7.05 6.59
CA PRO A 75 -6.47 -6.25 7.68
C PRO A 75 -5.51 -6.26 8.87
N ALA A 76 -5.10 -5.07 9.30
CA ALA A 76 -4.21 -4.86 10.43
C ALA A 76 -4.62 -3.57 11.14
N THR A 77 -5.44 -3.72 12.18
CA THR A 77 -5.77 -2.67 13.14
C THR A 77 -5.89 -3.30 14.54
N ILE A 78 -5.70 -2.48 15.58
CA ILE A 78 -5.87 -2.86 16.99
C ILE A 78 -7.19 -2.35 17.57
N ASP A 79 -7.99 -1.64 16.76
CA ASP A 79 -9.35 -1.22 17.12
C ASP A 79 -10.24 -2.41 17.52
#